data_AF-A0A9D8LD81-F1
#
_entry.id   AF-A0A9D8LD81-F1
#
_cell.length_a   1.000
_cell.length_b   1.000
_cell.length_c   1.000
_cell.angle_alpha   90.00
_cell.angle_beta   90.00
_cell.angle_gamma   90.00
#
_symmetry.space_group_name_H-M   'P 1'
#
loop_
_entity.id
_entity.type
_entity.pdbx_description
1 polymer ?
#
loop_
_entity_poly.entity_id
_entity_poly.type
_entity_poly.pdbx_seq_one_letter_code
_entity_poly.pdbx_strand_id
1 'polypeptide(L)'
;MQVIASNKLNVAINSVVKAGAKFGGQLHTVAYSCLALVETSGDVRPLQRLYDAIGGKVTKAAIAAWAKAFGKVKVNTDEETGKVTFAFNKAAKGDLESAAACPVLDYKPDATGSKNEF
;
A
#
# COMPACT_ATOMS: atom_id res chain seq x y z
N MET A 1 -1.13 -28.14 -11.60
CA MET A 1 -0.13 -27.78 -10.56
C MET A 1 0.91 -28.89 -10.49
N GLN A 2 2.20 -28.56 -10.46
CA GLN A 2 3.27 -29.55 -10.29
C GLN A 2 3.84 -29.46 -8.87
N VAL A 3 3.97 -30.60 -8.19
CA VAL A 3 4.56 -30.67 -6.84
C VAL A 3 6.08 -30.66 -6.95
N ILE A 4 6.74 -29.80 -6.17
CA ILE A 4 8.21 -29.69 -6.15
C ILE A 4 8.78 -30.78 -5.24
N ALA A 5 9.73 -31.56 -5.75
CA ALA A 5 10.43 -32.59 -4.96
C ALA A 5 11.26 -31.96 -3.82
N SER A 6 11.36 -32.65 -2.68
CA SER A 6 11.95 -32.14 -1.43
C SER A 6 13.34 -31.52 -1.59
N ASN A 7 14.20 -32.10 -2.44
CA ASN A 7 15.56 -31.60 -2.66
C ASN A 7 15.63 -30.25 -3.41
N LYS A 8 14.56 -29.87 -4.13
CA LYS A 8 14.46 -28.57 -4.83
C LYS A 8 13.57 -27.56 -4.09
N LEU A 9 12.90 -28.00 -3.03
CA LEU A 9 11.93 -27.19 -2.29
C LEU A 9 12.57 -25.97 -1.63
N ASN A 10 13.74 -26.13 -1.01
CA ASN A 10 14.45 -25.01 -0.38
C ASN A 10 14.84 -23.91 -1.38
N VAL A 11 15.27 -24.28 -2.58
CA VAL A 11 15.60 -23.32 -3.64
C VAL A 11 14.34 -22.59 -4.13
N ALA A 12 13.23 -23.31 -4.26
CA ALA A 12 11.95 -22.72 -4.62
C ALA A 12 11.45 -21.74 -3.53
N ILE A 13 11.53 -22.11 -2.24
CA ILE A 13 11.18 -21.23 -1.12
C ILE A 13 12.01 -19.94 -1.17
N ASN A 14 13.33 -20.05 -1.31
CA ASN A 14 14.21 -18.89 -1.41
C ASN A 14 13.86 -17.99 -2.61
N SER A 15 13.45 -18.58 -3.73
CA SER A 15 13.04 -17.82 -4.91
C SER A 15 11.74 -17.05 -4.66
N VAL A 16 10.78 -17.65 -3.97
CA VAL A 16 9.53 -16.99 -3.55
C VAL A 16 9.81 -15.83 -2.60
N VAL A 17 10.68 -16.02 -1.60
CA VAL A 17 11.06 -14.96 -0.66
C VAL A 17 11.70 -13.77 -1.39
N LYS A 18 12.65 -14.03 -2.30
CA LYS A 18 13.29 -12.97 -3.10
C LYS A 18 12.31 -12.25 -4.01
N ALA A 19 11.39 -12.99 -4.64
CA ALA A 19 10.34 -12.39 -5.47
C ALA A 19 9.41 -11.48 -4.66
N GLY A 20 9.06 -11.89 -3.44
CA GLY A 20 8.28 -11.07 -2.51
C GLY A 20 9.00 -9.77 -2.13
N ALA A 21 10.28 -9.84 -1.78
CA ALA A 21 11.09 -8.66 -1.46
C ALA A 21 11.21 -7.70 -2.66
N LYS A 22 11.45 -8.24 -3.86
CA LYS A 22 11.50 -7.45 -5.09
C LYS A 22 10.17 -6.76 -5.38
N PHE A 23 9.07 -7.50 -5.27
CA PHE A 23 7.72 -6.95 -5.43
C PHE A 23 7.45 -5.83 -4.42
N GLY A 24 7.78 -6.04 -3.14
CA GLY A 24 7.62 -5.02 -2.09
C GLY A 24 8.40 -3.73 -2.39
N GLY A 25 9.66 -3.85 -2.82
CA GLY A 25 10.47 -2.70 -3.23
C GLY A 25 9.88 -1.96 -4.43
N GLN A 26 9.45 -2.68 -5.46
CA GLN A 26 8.81 -2.08 -6.64
C GLN A 26 7.49 -1.38 -6.29
N LEU A 27 6.66 -2.03 -5.46
CA LEU A 27 5.41 -1.47 -4.97
C LEU A 27 5.66 -0.16 -4.22
N HIS A 28 6.65 -0.15 -3.33
CA HIS A 28 7.02 1.04 -2.56
C HIS A 28 7.41 2.20 -3.47
N THR A 29 8.33 1.97 -4.41
CA THR A 29 8.78 3.01 -5.35
C THR A 29 7.63 3.59 -6.16
N VAL A 30 6.73 2.74 -6.67
CA VAL A 30 5.57 3.20 -7.46
C VAL A 30 4.59 3.98 -6.57
N ALA A 31 4.26 3.47 -5.39
CA ALA A 31 3.34 4.14 -4.46
C ALA A 31 3.88 5.49 -4.00
N TYR A 32 5.17 5.57 -3.67
CA TYR A 32 5.86 6.83 -3.35
C TYR A 32 5.79 7.83 -4.50
N SER A 33 6.07 7.38 -5.73
CA SER A 33 5.98 8.23 -6.91
C SER A 33 4.57 8.76 -7.12
N CYS A 34 3.54 7.94 -6.85
CA CYS A 34 2.15 8.40 -6.87
C CYS A 34 1.89 9.50 -5.82
N LEU A 35 2.38 9.35 -4.58
CA LEU A 35 2.23 10.40 -3.56
C LEU A 35 2.95 11.69 -3.94
N ALA A 36 4.14 11.62 -4.51
CA ALA A 36 4.87 12.81 -4.99
C ALA A 36 4.10 13.56 -6.09
N LEU A 37 3.42 12.84 -6.99
CA LEU A 37 2.52 13.44 -7.99
C LEU A 37 1.28 14.08 -7.35
N VAL A 38 0.71 13.45 -6.32
CA VAL A 38 -0.39 14.05 -5.56
C VAL A 38 0.07 15.33 -4.85
N GLU A 39 1.26 15.33 -4.26
CA GLU A 39 1.85 16.48 -3.57
C GLU A 39 2.05 17.67 -4.52
N THR A 40 2.56 17.39 -5.72
CA THR A 40 2.95 18.41 -6.70
C THR A 40 1.77 18.91 -7.54
N SER A 41 0.87 18.02 -7.94
CA SER A 41 -0.17 18.30 -8.95
C SER A 41 -1.59 18.03 -8.46
N GLY A 42 -1.76 17.46 -7.26
CA GLY A 42 -3.08 17.04 -6.76
C GLY A 42 -3.67 15.84 -7.49
N ASP A 43 -2.90 15.17 -8.36
CA ASP A 43 -3.41 14.12 -9.23
C ASP A 43 -3.40 12.74 -8.53
N VAL A 44 -4.58 12.29 -8.08
CA VAL A 44 -4.76 11.01 -7.36
C VAL A 44 -5.00 9.81 -8.27
N ARG A 45 -5.18 10.03 -9.58
CA ARG A 45 -5.48 8.96 -10.56
C ARG A 45 -4.41 7.86 -10.63
N PRO A 46 -3.09 8.15 -10.57
CA PRO A 46 -2.05 7.13 -10.59
C PRO A 46 -2.13 6.22 -9.36
N LEU A 47 -2.43 6.80 -8.19
CA LEU A 47 -2.61 6.05 -6.95
C LEU A 47 -3.85 5.15 -7.01
N GLN A 48 -4.96 5.67 -7.54
CA GLN A 48 -6.17 4.87 -7.76
C GLN A 48 -5.92 3.70 -8.72
N ARG A 49 -5.19 3.95 -9.83
CA ARG A 49 -4.83 2.92 -10.81
C ARG A 49 -3.94 1.85 -10.19
N LEU A 50 -2.96 2.24 -9.37
CA LEU A 50 -2.12 1.29 -8.62
C LEU A 50 -2.99 0.43 -7.70
N TYR A 51 -3.86 1.05 -6.90
CA TYR A 51 -4.74 0.34 -5.99
C TYR A 51 -5.68 -0.64 -6.69
N ASP A 52 -6.24 -0.25 -7.84
CA ASP A 52 -7.13 -1.11 -8.61
C ASP A 52 -6.41 -2.32 -9.20
N ALA A 53 -5.20 -2.11 -9.74
CA ALA A 53 -4.38 -3.12 -10.40
C ALA A 53 -3.82 -4.21 -9.46
N ILE A 54 -3.67 -3.93 -8.17
CA ILE A 54 -3.20 -4.92 -7.20
C ILE A 54 -4.29 -5.97 -6.96
N GLY A 55 -4.01 -7.27 -7.00
CA GLY A 55 -5.02 -8.30 -6.73
C GLY A 55 -5.24 -8.59 -5.24
N GLY A 56 -4.22 -8.40 -4.41
CA GLY A 56 -4.22 -8.81 -3.01
C GLY A 56 -4.97 -7.85 -2.08
N LYS A 57 -6.01 -8.33 -1.39
CA LYS A 57 -6.78 -7.53 -0.41
C LYS A 57 -5.90 -6.90 0.68
N VAL A 58 -4.93 -7.65 1.20
CA VAL A 58 -3.98 -7.18 2.23
C VAL A 58 -3.12 -6.04 1.69
N THR A 59 -2.55 -6.22 0.49
CA THR A 59 -1.73 -5.20 -0.16
C THR A 59 -2.54 -3.94 -0.50
N LYS A 60 -3.78 -4.10 -0.97
CA LYS A 60 -4.71 -2.97 -1.18
C LYS A 60 -4.93 -2.20 0.12
N ALA A 61 -5.26 -2.89 1.22
CA ALA A 61 -5.47 -2.26 2.51
C ALA A 61 -4.22 -1.51 3.00
N ALA A 62 -3.03 -2.11 2.84
CA ALA A 62 -1.76 -1.46 3.18
C ALA A 62 -1.54 -0.18 2.36
N ILE A 63 -1.76 -0.20 1.04
CA ILE A 63 -1.66 0.99 0.19
C ILE A 63 -2.63 2.08 0.65
N ALA A 64 -3.88 1.74 0.94
CA ALA A 64 -4.88 2.70 1.38
C ALA A 64 -4.50 3.33 2.74
N ALA A 65 -4.09 2.51 3.70
CA ALA A 65 -3.70 2.97 5.02
C ALA A 65 -2.43 3.84 4.97
N TRP A 66 -1.42 3.39 4.23
CA TRP A 66 -0.16 4.11 4.04
C TRP A 66 -0.37 5.45 3.32
N ALA A 67 -1.15 5.46 2.24
CA ALA A 67 -1.45 6.68 1.50
C ALA A 67 -2.27 7.67 2.34
N LYS A 68 -3.21 7.19 3.17
CA LYS A 68 -3.95 8.05 4.11
C LYS A 68 -3.03 8.69 5.16
N ALA A 69 -2.00 7.98 5.59
CA ALA A 69 -1.10 8.43 6.65
C ALA A 69 -0.08 9.47 6.16
N PHE A 70 0.50 9.24 4.97
CA PHE A 70 1.61 10.06 4.48
C PHE A 70 1.28 10.93 3.27
N GLY A 71 0.16 10.67 2.60
CA GLY A 71 -0.24 11.40 1.40
C GLY A 71 -1.20 12.54 1.70
N LYS A 72 -1.23 13.54 0.81
CA LYS A 72 -2.34 14.52 0.74
C LYS A 72 -3.60 13.94 0.11
N VAL A 73 -4.05 12.79 0.63
CA VAL A 73 -5.22 12.09 0.13
C VAL A 73 -6.21 11.77 1.23
N LYS A 74 -7.50 11.79 0.87
CA LYS A 74 -8.58 11.18 1.63
C LYS A 74 -8.91 9.85 0.99
N VAL A 75 -9.02 8.82 1.83
CA VAL A 75 -9.50 7.50 1.43
C VAL A 75 -10.98 7.41 1.77
N ASN A 76 -11.83 7.21 0.77
CA ASN A 76 -13.25 6.98 0.96
C ASN A 76 -13.56 5.54 0.60
N THR A 77 -14.35 4.87 1.43
CA THR A 77 -14.84 3.52 1.18
C THR A 77 -16.35 3.62 1.02
N ASP A 78 -16.85 3.16 -0.11
CA ASP A 78 -18.29 3.03 -0.34
C ASP A 78 -18.85 1.89 0.51
N GLU A 79 -19.88 2.16 1.31
CA GLU A 79 -20.42 1.20 2.28
C GLU A 79 -21.21 0.06 1.60
N GLU A 80 -21.77 0.32 0.42
CA GLU A 80 -22.60 -0.65 -0.31
C GLU A 80 -21.76 -1.61 -1.17
N THR A 81 -20.75 -1.08 -1.85
CA THR A 81 -19.90 -1.82 -2.80
C THR A 81 -18.54 -2.20 -2.21
N GLY A 82 -18.16 -1.63 -1.06
CA GLY A 82 -16.82 -1.77 -0.48
C GLY A 82 -15.71 -1.14 -1.33
N LYS A 83 -16.07 -0.31 -2.34
CA LYS A 83 -15.12 0.28 -3.27
C LYS A 83 -14.33 1.40 -2.60
N VAL A 84 -13.02 1.28 -2.62
CA VAL A 84 -12.10 2.31 -2.11
C VAL A 84 -11.73 3.29 -3.22
N THR A 85 -11.88 4.57 -2.91
CA THR A 85 -11.51 5.69 -3.79
C THR A 85 -10.58 6.68 -3.08
N PHE A 86 -9.62 7.22 -3.83
CA PHE A 86 -8.73 8.29 -3.35
C PHE A 86 -9.23 9.64 -3.86
N ALA A 87 -9.26 10.62 -2.97
CA ALA A 87 -9.55 12.02 -3.30
C ALA A 87 -8.41 12.90 -2.79
N PHE A 88 -8.07 13.95 -3.54
CA PHE A 88 -7.07 14.92 -3.09
C PHE A 88 -7.56 15.68 -1.86
N ASN A 89 -6.72 15.76 -0.83
CA ASN A 89 -7.04 16.48 0.40
C ASN A 89 -6.06 17.64 0.60
N LYS A 90 -6.47 18.84 0.20
CA LYS A 90 -5.67 20.06 0.33
C LYS A 90 -5.38 20.45 1.78
N ALA A 91 -6.23 20.03 2.73
CA ALA A 91 -6.06 20.33 4.15
C ALA A 91 -5.07 19.36 4.85
N ALA A 92 -4.82 18.20 4.26
CA ALA A 92 -3.82 17.27 4.78
C ALA A 92 -2.41 17.80 4.51
N LYS A 93 -1.49 17.52 5.44
CA LYS A 93 -0.05 17.66 5.21
C LYS A 93 0.47 16.33 4.71
N GLY A 94 1.10 16.33 3.54
CA GLY A 94 1.84 15.19 3.05
C GLY A 94 3.19 15.12 3.76
N ASP A 95 3.65 13.91 4.03
CA ASP A 95 4.91 13.62 4.70
C ASP A 95 5.69 12.63 3.85
N LEU A 96 6.27 13.14 2.75
CA LEU A 96 7.03 12.31 1.81
C LEU A 96 8.32 11.77 2.43
N GLU A 97 8.89 12.42 3.45
CA GLU A 97 10.09 11.93 4.12
C GLU A 97 9.80 10.65 4.91
N SER A 98 8.75 10.65 5.73
CA SER A 98 8.30 9.46 6.46
C SER A 98 7.77 8.40 5.49
N ALA A 99 7.10 8.81 4.41
CA ALA A 99 6.70 7.91 3.34
C ALA A 99 7.91 7.17 2.75
N ALA A 100 9.00 7.88 2.44
CA ALA A 100 10.20 7.25 1.88
C ALA A 100 10.82 6.23 2.83
N ALA A 101 10.85 6.54 4.14
CA ALA A 101 11.44 5.71 5.18
C ALA A 101 10.58 4.52 5.62
N CYS A 102 9.26 4.55 5.37
CA CYS A 102 8.33 3.50 5.78
C CYS A 102 7.76 2.75 4.57
N PRO A 103 8.26 1.54 4.25
CA PRO A 103 7.75 0.75 3.13
C PRO A 103 6.26 0.43 3.24
N VAL A 104 5.54 0.48 2.12
CA VAL A 104 4.08 0.22 2.07
C VAL A 104 3.69 -1.08 2.77
N LEU A 105 4.43 -2.17 2.55
CA LEU A 105 4.11 -3.49 3.13
C LEU A 105 4.52 -3.63 4.59
N ASP A 106 5.36 -2.73 5.10
CA ASP A 106 5.80 -2.72 6.50
C ASP A 106 4.93 -1.78 7.36
N TYR A 107 4.22 -0.85 6.71
CA TYR A 107 3.30 0.06 7.37
C TYR A 107 2.16 -0.67 8.06
N LYS A 108 2.15 -0.56 9.38
CA LYS A 108 1.06 -1.03 10.23
C LYS A 108 0.23 0.20 10.61
N PRO A 109 -1.03 0.31 10.18
CA PRO A 109 -1.89 1.36 10.69
C PRO A 109 -1.96 1.19 12.20
N ASP A 110 -1.71 2.29 12.92
CA ASP A 110 -1.86 2.28 14.37
C ASP A 110 -3.25 1.76 14.68
N ALA A 111 -3.34 0.70 15.49
CA ALA A 111 -4.60 0.11 15.89
C ALA A 111 -5.28 1.01 16.92
N THR A 112 -5.49 2.30 16.61
CA THR A 112 -6.40 3.16 17.36
C THR A 112 -7.85 2.88 16.94
N GLY A 113 -8.20 1.60 16.99
CA GLY A 113 -9.49 1.09 17.41
C GLY A 113 -9.43 0.62 18.86
N SER A 114 -8.47 1.09 19.68
CA SER A 114 -8.59 1.08 21.13
C SER A 114 -9.79 1.93 21.54
N LYS A 115 -10.98 1.31 21.50
CA LYS A 115 -12.02 1.68 22.44
C LYS A 115 -11.42 1.49 23.82
N ASN A 116 -11.13 2.62 24.45
CA ASN A 116 -10.72 2.72 25.84
C ASN A 116 -11.68 1.91 26.71
N GLU A 117 -11.08 1.17 27.63
CA GLU A 117 -11.68 0.48 28.75
C GLU A 117 -12.70 1.37 29.49
N PHE A 118 -13.86 0.81 29.85
CA PHE A 118 -14.46 0.76 31.19
C PHE A 118 -15.67 -0.18 31.17
#